data_AF-A0A959YY11-F1
#
_entry.id   AF-A0A959YY11-F1
#
_cell.length_a   1.000
_cell.length_b   1.000
_cell.length_c   1.000
_cell.angle_alpha   90.00
_cell.angle_beta   90.00
_cell.angle_gamma   90.00
#
_symmetry.space_group_name_H-M   'P 1'
#
loop_
_entity.id
_entity.type
_entity.pdbx_description
1 polymer ?
#
loop_
_entity_poly.entity_id
_entity_poly.type
_entity_poly.pdbx_seq_one_letter_code
_entity_poly.pdbx_strand_id
1 'polypeptide(L)'
;MRPGLCIATMLAAGVLQAQVFRAPATGLPDTIPFTLSAANDLLVRAVLNGQDPLTLMFHSGVEGLSLTEVGREKAPSFRTSGSMDVGSWGGTAEVDAASDQTLTIG
;
A
#
# COMPACT_ATOMS: atom_id res chain seq x y z
N MET A 1 24.09 -66.89 -16.45
CA MET A 1 22.89 -67.47 -15.82
C MET A 1 22.07 -66.32 -15.25
N ARG A 2 20.83 -66.10 -15.72
CA ARG A 2 19.80 -65.25 -15.09
C ARG A 2 19.12 -66.09 -13.99
N PRO A 3 18.72 -65.52 -12.84
CA PRO A 3 17.39 -64.90 -12.70
C PRO A 3 17.40 -63.71 -11.71
N GLY A 4 16.37 -62.90 -11.48
CA GLY A 4 15.01 -62.83 -12.00
C GLY A 4 14.50 -61.40 -11.73
N LEU A 5 13.79 -60.84 -12.70
CA LEU A 5 13.29 -59.47 -12.70
C LEU A 5 11.93 -59.45 -11.97
N CYS A 6 11.87 -58.89 -10.76
CA CYS A 6 10.61 -58.59 -10.09
C CYS A 6 9.98 -57.36 -10.75
N ILE A 7 8.90 -57.55 -11.49
CA ILE A 7 8.09 -56.47 -12.06
C ILE A 7 7.18 -55.94 -10.95
N ALA A 8 7.58 -54.84 -10.32
CA ALA A 8 6.71 -54.08 -9.43
C ALA A 8 5.88 -53.11 -10.29
N THR A 9 4.65 -53.49 -10.60
CA THR A 9 3.68 -52.63 -11.29
C THR A 9 3.23 -51.53 -10.32
N MET A 10 3.84 -50.34 -10.38
CA MET A 10 3.30 -49.17 -9.70
C MET A 10 2.10 -48.65 -10.50
N LEU A 11 0.90 -48.81 -9.93
CA LEU A 11 -0.30 -48.11 -10.38
C LEU A 11 -0.18 -46.64 -9.93
N ALA A 12 0.21 -45.76 -10.85
CA ALA A 12 0.17 -44.32 -10.60
C ALA A 12 -1.28 -43.84 -10.68
N ALA A 13 -1.95 -43.68 -9.53
CA ALA A 13 -3.20 -42.96 -9.44
C ALA A 13 -2.91 -41.46 -9.69
N GLY A 14 -3.01 -41.03 -10.95
CA GLY A 14 -2.88 -39.63 -11.32
C GLY A 14 -4.04 -38.83 -10.76
N VAL A 15 -3.81 -38.09 -9.68
CA VAL A 15 -4.71 -37.01 -9.26
C VAL A 15 -4.56 -35.89 -10.27
N LEU A 16 -5.58 -35.70 -11.09
CA LEU A 16 -5.66 -34.58 -12.03
C LEU A 16 -5.83 -33.29 -11.20
N GLN A 17 -4.74 -32.62 -10.87
CA GLN A 17 -4.82 -31.29 -10.27
C GLN A 17 -5.25 -30.30 -11.35
N ALA A 18 -6.50 -29.84 -11.27
CA ALA A 18 -6.96 -28.71 -12.04
C ALA A 18 -6.16 -27.48 -11.61
N GLN A 19 -5.18 -27.09 -12.43
CA GLN A 19 -4.47 -25.83 -12.26
C GLN A 19 -5.44 -24.71 -12.63
N VAL A 20 -5.86 -23.90 -11.66
CA VAL A 20 -6.64 -22.69 -11.93
C VAL A 20 -5.71 -21.70 -12.62
N PHE A 21 -5.77 -21.64 -13.95
CA PHE A 21 -5.13 -20.59 -14.71
C PHE A 21 -5.90 -19.29 -14.48
N ARG A 22 -5.38 -18.44 -13.59
CA ARG A 22 -5.87 -17.07 -13.43
C ARG A 22 -5.40 -16.26 -14.62
N ALA A 23 -6.34 -15.76 -15.41
CA ALA A 23 -6.04 -14.80 -16.46
C ALA A 23 -5.35 -13.56 -15.84
N PRO A 24 -4.36 -12.96 -16.51
CA PRO A 24 -3.77 -11.70 -16.05
C PRO A 24 -4.87 -10.64 -16.00
N ALA A 25 -4.99 -9.97 -14.85
CA ALA A 25 -5.92 -8.85 -14.70
C ALA A 25 -5.47 -7.71 -15.62
N THR A 26 -6.28 -7.36 -16.61
CA THR A 26 -6.02 -6.26 -17.55
C THR A 26 -6.51 -4.90 -17.04
N GLY A 27 -6.73 -4.77 -15.73
CA GLY A 27 -7.17 -3.54 -15.06
C GLY A 27 -6.04 -2.91 -14.25
N LEU A 28 -6.22 -1.63 -13.88
CA LEU A 28 -5.43 -1.03 -12.81
C LEU A 28 -5.56 -1.91 -11.55
N PRO A 29 -4.51 -2.01 -10.72
CA PRO A 29 -4.59 -2.76 -9.46
C PRO A 29 -5.80 -2.25 -8.66
N ASP A 30 -6.72 -3.17 -8.37
CA ASP A 30 -7.93 -2.93 -7.56
C ASP A 30 -7.64 -3.01 -6.05
N THR A 31 -6.40 -3.34 -5.70
CA THR A 31 -5.94 -3.58 -4.34
C THR A 31 -4.77 -2.65 -4.03
N ILE A 32 -4.88 -1.90 -2.93
CA ILE A 32 -3.80 -1.06 -2.40
C ILE A 32 -3.13 -1.81 -1.26
N PRO A 33 -1.81 -2.08 -1.32
CA PRO A 33 -1.10 -2.73 -0.23
C PRO A 33 -0.95 -1.78 0.96
N PHE A 34 -1.17 -2.30 2.17
CA PHE A 34 -0.99 -1.58 3.42
C PHE A 34 -0.33 -2.46 4.48
N THR A 35 0.18 -1.83 5.53
CA THR A 35 0.64 -2.49 6.76
C THR A 35 -0.10 -1.92 7.94
N LEU A 36 -0.22 -2.67 9.04
CA LEU A 36 -0.77 -2.14 10.28
C LEU A 36 0.33 -1.54 11.15
N SER A 37 0.06 -0.36 11.74
CA SER A 37 0.86 0.17 12.83
C SER A 37 0.65 -0.69 14.10
N ALA A 38 1.46 -0.47 15.15
CA ALA A 38 1.24 -1.09 16.45
C ALA A 38 -0.10 -0.68 17.10
N ALA A 39 -0.68 0.44 16.67
CA ALA A 39 -1.99 0.92 17.09
C ALA A 39 -3.14 0.47 16.14
N ASN A 40 -2.84 -0.39 15.16
CA ASN A 40 -3.76 -0.86 14.11
C ASN A 40 -4.20 0.19 13.09
N ASP A 41 -3.39 1.23 12.88
CA ASP A 41 -3.63 2.18 11.80
C ASP A 41 -3.28 1.54 10.45
N LEU A 42 -4.06 1.83 9.42
CA LEU A 42 -3.77 1.42 8.04
C LEU A 42 -2.67 2.35 7.48
N LEU A 43 -1.46 1.81 7.34
CA LEU A 43 -0.32 2.54 6.78
C LEU A 43 -0.16 2.22 5.29
N VAL A 44 -0.21 3.24 4.46
CA VAL A 44 -0.11 3.15 3.00
C VAL A 44 1.13 3.90 2.53
N ARG A 45 1.88 3.30 1.60
CA ARG A 45 3.02 3.98 0.96
C ARG A 45 2.51 4.90 -0.14
N ALA A 46 3.12 6.07 -0.21
CA ALA A 46 2.83 7.05 -1.24
C ALA A 46 4.10 7.80 -1.66
N VAL A 47 4.05 8.42 -2.82
CA VAL A 47 5.09 9.32 -3.31
C VAL A 47 4.46 10.70 -3.52
N LEU A 48 4.94 11.68 -2.76
CA LEU A 48 4.56 13.08 -2.89
C LEU A 48 5.41 13.76 -3.98
N ASN A 49 4.75 14.52 -4.86
CA ASN A 49 5.35 15.21 -6.01
C ASN A 49 6.25 14.35 -6.89
N GLY A 50 5.98 13.04 -6.92
CA GLY A 50 6.76 12.06 -7.69
C GLY A 50 8.19 11.84 -7.18
N GLN A 51 8.58 12.38 -6.03
CA GLN A 51 9.96 12.34 -5.54
C GLN A 51 10.10 11.95 -4.07
N ASP A 52 9.15 12.35 -3.21
CA ASP A 52 9.30 12.17 -1.77
C ASP A 52 8.51 10.95 -1.29
N PRO A 53 9.19 9.83 -0.96
CA PRO A 53 8.52 8.65 -0.45
C PRO A 53 8.04 8.88 0.99
N LEU A 54 6.75 8.64 1.22
CA LEU A 54 6.10 8.78 2.51
C LEU A 54 5.34 7.51 2.88
N THR A 55 5.19 7.28 4.18
CA THR A 55 4.23 6.33 4.74
C THR A 55 3.17 7.12 5.46
N LEU A 56 1.93 7.00 4.98
CA LEU A 56 0.80 7.79 5.44
C LEU A 56 -0.22 6.91 6.15
N MET A 57 -0.86 7.45 7.17
CA MET A 57 -2.03 6.83 7.77
C MET A 57 -3.25 7.11 6.90
N PHE A 58 -4.00 6.07 6.55
CA PHE A 58 -5.29 6.23 5.88
C PHE A 58 -6.34 6.65 6.91
N HIS A 59 -6.77 7.90 6.83
CA HIS A 59 -7.75 8.47 7.75
C HIS A 59 -9.01 8.87 6.97
N SER A 60 -10.12 8.13 7.14
CA SER A 60 -11.36 8.36 6.38
C SER A 60 -12.17 9.59 6.83
N GLY A 61 -11.87 10.13 8.01
CA GLY A 61 -12.57 11.28 8.60
C GLY A 61 -11.98 12.66 8.28
N VAL A 62 -11.10 12.77 7.27
CA VAL A 62 -10.51 14.05 6.86
C VAL A 62 -10.69 14.27 5.36
N GLU A 63 -10.90 15.51 4.95
CA GLU A 63 -11.11 15.88 3.53
C GLU A 63 -9.81 16.18 2.77
N GLY A 64 -8.65 15.86 3.36
CA GLY A 64 -7.35 16.17 2.78
C GLY A 64 -6.21 15.36 3.37
N LEU A 65 -4.98 15.77 3.02
CA LEU A 65 -3.75 15.19 3.54
C LEU A 65 -3.12 16.13 4.55
N SER A 66 -2.72 15.58 5.70
CA SER A 66 -1.94 16.28 6.71
C SER A 66 -0.58 15.61 6.87
N LEU A 67 0.45 16.43 7.06
CA LEU A 67 1.79 15.97 7.43
C LEU A 67 2.08 16.50 8.83
N THR A 68 2.63 15.64 9.68
CA THR A 68 3.31 16.13 10.90
C THR A 68 4.55 16.90 10.50
N GLU A 69 5.11 17.71 11.40
CA GLU A 69 6.37 18.42 11.15
C GLU A 69 7.49 17.46 10.73
N VAL A 70 7.59 16.31 11.42
CA VAL A 70 8.55 15.24 11.07
C VAL A 70 8.26 14.64 9.68
N GLY A 71 7.00 14.52 9.30
CA GLY A 71 6.60 14.09 7.95
C GLY A 71 7.03 15.11 6.88
N ARG A 72 6.86 16.41 7.17
CA ARG A 72 7.27 17.51 6.29
C ARG A 72 8.78 17.56 6.08
N GLU A 73 9.59 17.32 7.13
CA GLU A 73 11.05 17.24 7.01
C GLU A 73 11.52 16.15 6.03
N LYS A 74 10.72 15.09 5.87
CA LYS A 74 10.97 13.99 4.92
C LYS A 74 10.43 14.26 3.51
N ALA A 75 9.77 15.40 3.31
CA ALA A 75 9.14 15.80 2.07
C ALA A 75 9.74 17.12 1.53
N PRO A 76 11.02 17.13 1.10
CA PRO A 76 11.70 18.34 0.65
C PRO A 76 11.10 19.00 -0.58
N SER A 77 10.21 18.34 -1.33
CA SER A 77 9.45 18.93 -2.44
C SER A 77 8.18 19.65 -1.97
N PHE A 78 7.73 19.45 -0.72
CA PHE A 78 6.53 20.08 -0.19
C PHE A 78 6.71 21.61 -0.15
N ARG A 79 5.75 22.34 -0.71
CA ARG A 79 5.77 23.81 -0.74
C ARG A 79 4.48 24.36 -0.16
N THR A 80 4.62 25.21 0.85
CA THR A 80 3.48 25.91 1.45
C THR A 80 3.03 27.04 0.52
N SER A 81 1.72 27.24 0.45
CA SER A 81 1.09 28.32 -0.32
C SER A 81 0.36 29.33 0.58
N GLY A 82 0.26 29.07 1.89
CA GLY A 82 -0.35 29.95 2.87
C GLY A 82 -0.54 29.27 4.22
N SER A 83 -1.48 29.78 5.02
CA SER A 83 -1.96 29.15 6.25
C SER A 83 -3.48 28.98 6.20
N MET A 84 -4.01 28.07 7.01
CA MET A 84 -5.44 27.90 7.22
C MET A 84 -5.73 27.43 8.65
N ASP A 85 -6.94 27.70 9.13
CA ASP A 85 -7.43 27.13 10.38
C ASP A 85 -8.00 25.73 10.14
N VAL A 86 -7.54 24.76 10.94
CA VAL A 86 -8.06 23.39 10.96
C VAL A 86 -8.62 23.03 12.33
N GLY A 87 -9.78 22.38 12.34
CA GLY A 87 -10.45 21.91 13.55
C GLY A 87 -10.13 20.46 13.88
N SER A 88 -10.01 20.16 15.18
CA SER A 88 -9.98 18.82 15.74
C SER A 88 -10.87 18.76 16.98
N TRP A 89 -10.99 17.57 17.60
CA TRP A 89 -11.69 17.45 18.89
C TRP A 89 -11.07 18.30 20.00
N GLY A 90 -9.77 18.64 19.90
CA GLY A 90 -9.07 19.50 20.85
C GLY A 90 -9.24 21.00 20.61
N GLY A 91 -10.00 21.40 19.59
CA GLY A 91 -10.16 22.79 19.16
C GLY A 91 -9.56 23.06 17.79
N THR A 92 -9.41 24.35 17.49
CA THR A 92 -8.92 24.86 16.20
C THR A 92 -7.48 25.33 16.33
N ALA A 93 -6.67 25.10 15.31
CA ALA A 93 -5.31 25.60 15.20
C ALA A 93 -5.02 26.10 13.78
N GLU A 94 -4.16 27.11 13.66
CA GLU A 94 -3.61 27.55 12.38
C GLU A 94 -2.49 26.58 11.95
N VAL A 95 -2.53 26.16 10.70
CA VAL A 95 -1.53 25.27 10.08
C VAL A 95 -1.08 25.81 8.73
N ASP A 96 0.12 25.42 8.31
CA ASP A 96 0.58 25.68 6.95
C ASP A 96 -0.29 24.91 5.93
N ALA A 97 -0.71 25.60 4.87
CA ALA A 97 -1.51 25.04 3.78
C ALA A 97 -0.67 24.88 2.51
N ALA A 98 -1.04 23.90 1.67
CA ALA A 98 -0.46 23.67 0.35
C ALA A 98 -1.54 23.23 -0.64
N SER A 99 -1.57 23.85 -1.83
CA SER A 99 -2.68 23.67 -2.81
C SER A 99 -2.29 22.93 -4.08
N ASP A 100 -1.00 22.83 -4.41
CA ASP A 100 -0.50 22.34 -5.69
C ASP A 100 0.46 21.16 -5.53
N GLN A 101 0.03 20.17 -4.74
CA GLN A 101 0.79 18.95 -4.48
C GLN A 101 0.19 17.78 -5.26
N THR A 102 1.04 16.86 -5.72
CA THR A 102 0.58 15.59 -6.31
C THR A 102 0.91 14.43 -5.38
N LEU A 103 0.01 13.45 -5.29
CA LEU A 103 0.22 12.26 -4.47
C LEU A 103 -0.08 11.02 -5.30
N THR A 104 0.87 10.09 -5.36
CA THR A 104 0.65 8.76 -5.93
C THR A 104 0.65 7.73 -4.82
N ILE A 105 -0.39 6.90 -4.77
CA ILE A 105 -0.54 5.80 -3.81
C ILE A 105 -0.27 4.47 -4.51
N GLY A 106 0.54 3.60 -3.90
CA GLY A 106 0.97 2.32 -4.46
C GLY A 106 2.48 2.23 -4.64
#